data_AF-A0A6N8R4U0-F1
#
_entry.id   AF-A0A6N8R4U0-F1
#
_cell.length_a   1.000
_cell.length_b   1.000
_cell.length_c   1.000
_cell.angle_alpha   90.00
_cell.angle_beta   90.00
_cell.angle_gamma   90.00
#
_symmetry.space_group_name_H-M   'P 1'
#
loop_
_entity.id
_entity.type
_entity.pdbx_description
1 polymer ?
#
loop_
_entity_poly.entity_id
_entity_poly.type
_entity_poly.pdbx_seq_one_letter_code
_entity_poly.pdbx_strand_id
1 'polypeptide(L)'
;MPKRTDIKSILILGAGPIVIGQACEFDYSGAQACKALREEGYRVILVNSNPATIMTDPEMADATYIEPIHWEVVRKIIEKERPDAVLPT
;
A
#
# COMPACT_ATOMS: atom_id res chain seq x y z
N MET A 1 -2.77 18.49 -11.82
CA MET A 1 -3.94 18.80 -10.97
C MET A 1 -3.44 18.98 -9.55
N PRO A 2 -4.00 19.91 -8.75
CA PRO A 2 -3.58 20.10 -7.38
C PRO A 2 -3.94 18.89 -6.49
N LYS A 3 -3.27 18.78 -5.33
CA LYS A 3 -3.56 17.80 -4.29
C LYS A 3 -5.04 17.85 -3.88
N ARG A 4 -5.69 16.70 -3.74
CA ARG A 4 -7.05 16.59 -3.19
C ARG A 4 -7.03 16.83 -1.67
N THR A 5 -7.97 17.62 -1.17
CA THR A 5 -8.05 18.00 0.26
C THR A 5 -9.06 17.19 1.05
N ASP A 6 -9.88 16.39 0.35
CA ASP A 6 -10.91 15.53 0.94
C ASP A 6 -10.39 14.10 1.24
N ILE A 7 -9.19 13.75 0.78
CA ILE A 7 -8.50 12.49 1.10
C ILE A 7 -7.41 12.77 2.13
N LYS A 8 -7.35 11.97 3.20
CA LYS A 8 -6.31 12.04 4.23
C LYS A 8 -5.53 10.74 4.35
N SER A 9 -6.14 9.63 4.00
CA SER A 9 -5.59 8.29 4.12
C SER A 9 -5.83 7.44 2.88
N ILE A 10 -4.81 6.70 2.45
CA ILE A 10 -4.84 5.90 1.23
C ILE A 10 -4.34 4.49 1.55
N LEU A 11 -5.12 3.48 1.15
CA LEU A 11 -4.71 2.09 1.17
C LEU A 11 -4.10 1.70 -0.19
N ILE A 12 -2.84 1.29 -0.18
CA ILE A 12 -2.13 0.74 -1.33
C ILE A 12 -2.23 -0.79 -1.29
N LEU A 13 -2.56 -1.40 -2.43
CA LEU A 13 -2.55 -2.86 -2.59
C LEU A 13 -1.22 -3.30 -3.20
N GLY A 14 -0.42 -4.06 -2.45
CA GLY A 14 0.77 -4.70 -2.96
C GLY A 14 0.44 -5.91 -3.86
N ALA A 15 1.42 -6.33 -4.65
CA ALA A 15 1.25 -7.40 -5.63
C ALA A 15 1.26 -8.82 -5.02
N GLY A 16 1.75 -8.98 -3.79
CA GLY A 16 1.93 -10.28 -3.16
C GLY A 16 3.26 -10.95 -3.55
N PRO A 17 3.35 -12.30 -3.52
CA PRO A 17 4.57 -13.04 -3.82
C PRO A 17 5.02 -12.84 -5.27
N ILE A 18 6.34 -12.93 -5.51
CA ILE A 18 6.90 -12.92 -6.86
C ILE A 18 6.49 -14.19 -7.61
N VAL A 19 5.97 -14.01 -8.83
CA VAL A 19 5.64 -15.08 -9.77
C VAL A 19 6.10 -14.70 -11.18
N ILE A 20 6.20 -15.68 -12.08
CA ILE A 20 6.50 -15.40 -13.49
C ILE A 20 5.42 -14.47 -14.05
N GLY A 21 5.84 -13.32 -14.60
CA GLY A 21 4.95 -12.28 -15.12
C GLY A 21 4.51 -11.23 -14.11
N GLN A 22 4.88 -11.37 -12.83
CA GLN A 22 4.62 -10.39 -11.78
C GLN A 22 5.72 -10.46 -10.70
N ALA A 23 6.75 -9.63 -10.84
CA ALA A 23 7.96 -9.71 -10.03
C ALA A 23 8.31 -8.38 -9.34
N CYS A 24 9.61 -8.06 -9.28
CA CYS A 24 10.15 -6.95 -8.49
C CYS A 24 9.70 -5.56 -8.98
N GLU A 25 9.14 -5.45 -10.18
CA GLU A 25 8.60 -4.21 -10.72
C GLU A 25 7.51 -3.59 -9.84
N PHE A 26 6.77 -4.41 -9.09
CA PHE A 26 5.73 -3.95 -8.18
C PHE A 26 6.27 -3.53 -6.82
N ASP A 27 7.39 -4.10 -6.37
CA ASP A 27 8.09 -3.57 -5.19
C ASP A 27 8.63 -2.17 -5.49
N TYR A 28 9.31 -2.00 -6.64
CA TYR A 28 9.79 -0.69 -7.05
C TYR A 28 8.66 0.34 -7.18
N SER A 29 7.60 0.00 -7.93
CA SER A 29 6.46 0.91 -8.15
C SER A 29 5.73 1.22 -6.84
N GLY A 30 5.51 0.20 -6.00
CA GLY A 30 4.86 0.34 -4.70
C GLY A 30 5.66 1.20 -3.72
N ALA A 31 6.98 1.03 -3.67
CA ALA A 31 7.86 1.86 -2.85
C ALA A 31 7.85 3.33 -3.29
N GLN A 32 7.83 3.59 -4.61
CA GLN A 32 7.67 4.95 -5.14
C GLN A 32 6.30 5.54 -4.78
N ALA A 33 5.22 4.76 -4.86
CA ALA A 33 3.88 5.21 -4.48
C ALA A 33 3.80 5.57 -2.98
N CYS A 34 4.34 4.71 -2.11
CA CYS A 34 4.47 4.98 -0.67
C CYS A 34 5.21 6.30 -0.42
N LYS A 35 6.38 6.47 -1.04
CA LYS A 35 7.19 7.68 -0.89
C LYS A 35 6.45 8.93 -1.36
N ALA A 36 5.90 8.93 -2.57
CA ALA A 36 5.22 10.08 -3.15
C ALA A 36 4.01 10.52 -2.32
N LEU A 37 3.19 9.57 -1.86
CA LEU A 37 2.02 9.87 -1.04
C LEU A 37 2.40 10.41 0.34
N ARG A 38 3.47 9.88 0.96
CA ARG A 38 3.97 10.39 2.25
C ARG A 38 4.57 11.79 2.13
N GLU A 39 5.34 12.07 1.07
CA GLU A 39 5.89 13.41 0.81
C GLU A 39 4.77 14.45 0.62
N GLU A 40 3.66 14.05 0.02
CA GLU A 40 2.45 14.87 -0.08
C GLU A 40 1.66 14.94 1.23
N GLY A 41 2.06 14.23 2.29
CA GLY A 41 1.43 14.27 3.61
C GLY A 41 0.13 13.49 3.73
N TYR A 42 -0.07 12.46 2.90
CA TYR A 42 -1.13 11.47 3.13
C TYR A 42 -0.67 10.43 4.15
N ARG A 43 -1.63 9.93 4.92
CA ARG A 43 -1.45 8.71 5.71
C ARG A 43 -1.48 7.50 4.77
N VAL A 44 -0.41 6.74 4.70
CA VAL A 44 -0.30 5.56 3.83
C VAL A 44 -0.51 4.29 4.64
N ILE A 45 -1.47 3.48 4.20
CA ILE A 45 -1.68 2.12 4.68
C ILE A 45 -1.26 1.19 3.54
N LEU A 46 -0.44 0.20 3.82
CA LEU A 46 0.00 -0.78 2.84
C LEU A 46 -0.37 -2.19 3.29
N VAL A 47 -0.87 -2.99 2.35
CA VAL A 47 -0.96 -4.44 2.51
C VAL A 47 -0.15 -5.14 1.42
N ASN A 48 0.78 -6.01 1.79
CA ASN A 48 1.52 -6.86 0.87
C ASN A 48 1.95 -8.15 1.58
N SER A 49 1.63 -9.32 1.04
CA SER A 49 1.97 -10.60 1.69
C SER A 49 3.43 -11.01 1.53
N ASN A 50 4.22 -10.33 0.69
CA ASN A 50 5.63 -10.65 0.47
C ASN A 50 6.52 -9.86 1.44
N PRO A 51 7.17 -10.50 2.42
CA PRO A 51 8.04 -9.81 3.38
C PRO A 51 9.39 -9.37 2.78
N ALA A 52 9.76 -9.87 1.61
CA ALA A 52 11.04 -9.57 0.96
C ALA A 52 10.88 -8.41 -0.04
N THR A 53 10.26 -7.31 0.39
CA THR A 53 10.03 -6.11 -0.44
C THR A 53 10.40 -4.85 0.33
N ILE A 54 11.00 -3.87 -0.36
CA ILE A 54 11.31 -2.57 0.25
C ILE A 54 10.02 -1.86 0.64
N MET A 55 8.96 -1.96 -0.15
CA MET A 55 7.69 -1.32 0.18
C MET A 55 7.12 -1.76 1.53
N THR A 56 7.44 -2.97 2.01
CA THR A 56 7.02 -3.47 3.34
C THR A 56 7.92 -3.05 4.50
N ASP A 57 8.98 -2.28 4.26
CA ASP A 57 9.80 -1.76 5.35
C ASP A 57 8.96 -0.82 6.25
N PRO A 58 9.12 -0.86 7.58
CA PRO A 58 8.29 -0.10 8.51
C PRO A 58 8.28 1.42 8.28
N GLU A 59 9.35 1.97 7.72
CA GLU A 59 9.49 3.39 7.38
C GLU A 59 8.72 3.81 6.11
N MET A 60 8.29 2.87 5.28
CA MET A 60 7.70 3.18 3.97
C MET A 60 6.22 3.54 4.04
N ALA A 61 5.47 3.06 5.04
CA ALA A 61 4.06 3.38 5.24
C ALA A 61 3.77 3.71 6.72
N ASP A 62 2.66 4.40 7.01
CA ASP A 62 2.25 4.67 8.39
C ASP A 62 1.65 3.42 9.06
N ALA A 63 1.09 2.52 8.25
CA ALA A 63 0.62 1.21 8.68
C ALA A 63 0.95 0.16 7.61
N THR A 64 1.82 -0.80 7.94
CA THR A 64 2.21 -1.89 7.04
C THR A 64 1.62 -3.21 7.53
N TYR A 65 0.93 -3.92 6.63
CA TYR A 65 0.35 -5.23 6.87
C TYR A 65 1.02 -6.27 5.98
N ILE A 66 1.86 -7.13 6.58
CA ILE A 66 2.39 -8.31 5.92
C ILE A 66 1.39 -9.46 6.08
N GLU A 67 0.32 -9.38 5.30
CA GLU A 67 -0.87 -10.23 5.39
C GLU A 67 -1.30 -10.68 3.99
N PRO A 68 -2.04 -11.80 3.85
CA PRO A 68 -2.50 -12.29 2.54
C PRO A 68 -3.32 -11.24 1.78
N ILE A 69 -3.06 -11.10 0.47
CA ILE A 69 -3.90 -10.30 -0.45
C ILE A 69 -5.18 -11.07 -0.79
N HIS A 70 -6.00 -11.33 0.22
CA HIS A 70 -7.32 -11.94 0.11
C HIS A 70 -8.38 -10.95 0.54
N TRP A 71 -9.51 -10.88 -0.17
CA TRP A 71 -10.51 -9.82 0.02
C TRP A 71 -11.05 -9.74 1.46
N GLU A 72 -11.16 -10.87 2.16
CA GLU A 72 -11.60 -10.90 3.56
C GLU A 72 -10.60 -10.26 4.52
N VAL A 73 -9.30 -10.43 4.24
CA VAL A 73 -8.22 -9.82 5.01
C VAL A 73 -8.18 -8.33 4.72
N VAL A 74 -8.22 -7.94 3.44
CA VAL A 74 -8.27 -6.54 3.02
C VAL A 74 -9.51 -5.84 3.60
N ARG A 75 -10.67 -6.51 3.64
CA ARG A 75 -11.89 -6.00 4.30
C ARG A 75 -11.66 -5.70 5.78
N LYS A 76 -11.00 -6.59 6.52
CA LYS A 76 -10.67 -6.37 7.94
C LYS A 76 -9.73 -5.17 8.12
N ILE A 77 -8.75 -5.02 7.22
CA ILE A 77 -7.85 -3.87 7.22
C ILE A 77 -8.65 -2.59 6.95
N ILE A 78 -9.53 -2.56 5.94
CA ILE A 78 -10.39 -1.41 5.64
C ILE A 78 -11.31 -1.07 6.82
N GLU A 79 -11.88 -2.06 7.50
CA GLU A 79 -12.75 -1.84 8.66
C GLU A 79 -12.01 -1.21 9.85
N LYS A 80 -10.77 -1.66 10.09
CA LYS A 80 -9.87 -1.13 11.13
C LYS A 80 -9.34 0.26 10.78
N GLU A 81 -8.86 0.43 9.56
CA GLU A 81 -8.07 1.59 9.14
C GLU A 81 -8.91 2.72 8.53
N ARG A 82 -10.10 2.39 8.01
CA ARG A 82 -11.05 3.30 7.34
C ARG A 82 -10.35 4.26 6.35
N PRO A 83 -9.62 3.73 5.35
CA PRO A 83 -8.96 4.57 4.35
C PRO A 83 -9.99 5.38 3.55
N ASP A 84 -9.67 6.64 3.22
CA ASP A 84 -10.53 7.49 2.39
C ASP A 84 -10.50 7.07 0.91
N ALA A 85 -9.40 6.47 0.48
CA ALA A 85 -9.22 5.98 -0.89
C ALA A 85 -8.41 4.68 -0.94
N VAL A 86 -8.57 3.94 -2.03
CA VAL A 86 -7.72 2.80 -2.41
C VAL A 86 -6.95 3.17 -3.67
N LEU A 87 -5.66 2.84 -3.70
CA LEU A 87 -4.81 2.86 -4.88
C LEU A 87 -4.54 1.41 -5.32
N PRO A 88 -5.28 0.90 -6.32
CA PRO A 88 -5.21 -0.50 -6.76
C PRO A 88 -4.37 -0.70 -8.03
N THR A 89 -3.58 0.30 -8.42
CA THR A 89 -2.81 0.37 -9.68
C THR A 89 -1.32 0.31 -9.44
#